data_AF-B4GFV8-F1
#
_entry.id   AF-B4GFV8-F1
#
_cell.length_a   1.000
_cell.length_b   1.000
_cell.length_c   1.000
_cell.angle_alpha   90.00
_cell.angle_beta   90.00
_cell.angle_gamma   90.00
#
_symmetry.space_group_name_H-M   'P 1'
#
loop_
_entity.id
_entity.type
_entity.pdbx_description
1 polymer ?
#
loop_
_entity_poly.entity_id
_entity_poly.type
_entity_poly.pdbx_seq_one_letter_code
_entity_poly.pdbx_strand_id
1 'polypeptide(L)'
;MRFALFAFLALCLLAFALAFPAKDTKKQANSCQRSCGDDYEPVCAKSKNSSKERLLTFGSPCVMSNYNCQHADDPFEMKSKGECGGGVSVRLS
;
A
#
# COMPACT_ATOMS: atom_id res chain seq x y z
N MET A 1 -17.07 51.68 -19.78
CA MET A 1 -18.00 50.69 -19.18
C MET A 1 -17.73 49.25 -19.63
N ARG A 2 -17.52 48.96 -20.93
CA ARG A 2 -17.20 47.59 -21.40
C ARG A 2 -15.88 47.03 -20.83
N PHE A 3 -14.82 47.82 -20.79
CA PHE A 3 -13.52 47.41 -20.23
C PHE A 3 -13.57 47.07 -18.73
N ALA A 4 -14.34 47.83 -17.96
CA ALA A 4 -14.54 47.56 -16.54
C ALA A 4 -15.29 46.23 -16.32
N LEU A 5 -16.28 45.90 -17.17
CA LEU A 5 -16.99 44.62 -17.12
C LEU A 5 -16.06 43.43 -17.44
N PHE A 6 -15.20 43.56 -18.44
CA PHE A 6 -14.24 42.50 -18.78
C PHE A 6 -13.19 42.29 -17.68
N ALA A 7 -12.70 43.37 -17.06
CA ALA A 7 -11.78 43.28 -15.93
C ALA A 7 -12.43 42.61 -14.71
N PHE A 8 -13.68 42.95 -14.42
CA PHE A 8 -14.42 42.35 -13.31
C PHE A 8 -14.68 40.85 -13.54
N LEU A 9 -15.05 40.47 -14.77
CA LEU A 9 -15.30 39.08 -15.14
C LEU A 9 -14.00 38.25 -15.07
N ALA A 10 -12.88 38.79 -15.54
CA ALA A 10 -11.58 38.13 -15.43
C ALA A 10 -11.14 37.94 -13.96
N LEU A 11 -11.39 38.94 -13.10
CA LEU A 11 -11.09 38.85 -11.67
C LEU A 11 -11.94 37.78 -10.97
N CYS A 12 -13.23 37.69 -11.32
CA CYS A 12 -14.11 36.64 -10.80
C CYS A 12 -13.64 35.24 -11.22
N LEU A 13 -13.26 35.04 -12.49
CA LEU A 13 -12.76 33.76 -12.97
C LEU A 13 -11.45 33.33 -12.27
N LEU A 14 -10.56 34.28 -11.99
CA LEU A 14 -9.33 34.01 -11.24
C LEU A 14 -9.62 33.60 -9.79
N ALA A 15 -10.60 34.25 -9.14
CA ALA A 15 -11.02 33.88 -7.80
C ALA A 15 -11.63 32.47 -7.74
N PHE A 16 -12.43 32.09 -8.74
CA PHE A 16 -12.96 30.71 -8.84
C PHE A 16 -11.85 29.67 -9.08
N ALA A 17 -10.81 30.01 -9.83
CA ALA A 17 -9.66 29.12 -10.06
C ALA A 17 -8.81 28.87 -8.79
N LEU A 18 -8.75 29.84 -7.87
CA LEU A 18 -8.02 29.69 -6.61
C LEU A 18 -8.87 29.09 -5.48
N ALA A 19 -10.20 29.13 -5.61
CA ALA A 19 -11.15 28.58 -4.65
C ALA A 19 -11.44 27.09 -4.84
N PHE A 20 -10.81 26.43 -5.82
CA PHE A 20 -10.86 24.98 -5.88
C PHE A 20 -10.15 24.43 -4.63
N PRO A 21 -10.84 23.66 -3.77
CA PRO A 21 -10.14 22.94 -2.73
C PRO A 21 -9.14 22.04 -3.44
N ALA A 22 -7.85 22.31 -3.24
CA ALA A 22 -6.84 21.31 -3.55
C ALA A 22 -7.34 20.05 -2.84
N LYS A 23 -7.67 19.01 -3.62
CA LYS A 23 -7.99 17.71 -3.03
C LYS A 23 -6.76 17.38 -2.20
N ASP A 24 -6.89 17.58 -0.90
CA ASP A 24 -5.97 17.09 0.11
C ASP A 24 -5.91 15.59 -0.16
N THR A 25 -4.94 15.23 -0.98
CA THR A 25 -4.50 13.86 -1.14
C THR A 25 -3.67 13.63 0.10
N LYS A 26 -4.32 13.69 1.27
CA LYS A 26 -3.90 12.94 2.43
C LYS A 26 -3.89 11.52 1.91
N LYS A 27 -2.75 11.10 1.35
CA LYS A 27 -2.33 9.71 1.39
C LYS A 27 -2.61 9.33 2.83
N GLN A 28 -3.69 8.57 3.06
CA GLN A 28 -3.85 7.88 4.33
C GLN A 28 -2.49 7.26 4.56
N ALA A 29 -1.79 7.69 5.60
CA ALA A 29 -0.56 7.05 6.00
C ALA A 29 -0.89 5.55 6.05
N ASN A 30 -0.30 4.76 5.15
CA ASN A 30 -0.65 3.36 4.94
C ASN A 30 -0.71 2.68 6.30
N SER A 31 -1.92 2.45 6.81
CA SER A 31 -2.14 1.89 8.14
C SER A 31 -2.00 0.37 8.07
N CYS A 32 -0.87 -0.09 7.53
CA CYS A 32 -0.53 -1.51 7.52
C CYS A 32 -0.56 -2.00 8.97
N GLN A 33 -1.13 -3.20 9.15
CA GLN A 33 -1.39 -3.76 10.46
C GLN A 33 -0.10 -3.87 11.27
N ARG A 34 0.05 -3.07 12.33
CA ARG A 34 1.32 -3.02 13.08
C ARG A 34 1.56 -4.21 14.00
N SER A 35 0.51 -4.94 14.36
CA SER A 35 0.60 -6.08 15.27
C SER A 35 -0.19 -7.24 14.71
N CYS A 36 0.49 -8.37 14.55
CA CYS A 36 -0.11 -9.67 14.41
C CYS A 36 0.00 -10.36 15.77
N GLY A 37 -1.04 -11.06 16.21
CA GLY A 37 -1.00 -11.81 17.46
C GLY A 37 0.07 -12.91 17.47
N ASP A 38 0.19 -13.59 18.60
CA ASP A 38 1.21 -14.63 18.80
C ASP A 38 0.83 -15.99 18.21
N ASP A 39 -0.31 -16.09 17.52
CA ASP A 39 -0.79 -17.31 16.89
C ASP A 39 0.13 -17.73 15.72
N TYR A 40 0.81 -18.86 15.89
CA TYR A 40 1.69 -19.44 14.88
C TYR A 40 0.90 -20.32 13.90
N GLU A 41 0.47 -19.73 12.79
CA GLU A 41 -0.19 -20.39 11.67
C GLU A 41 0.67 -20.27 10.41
N PRO A 42 1.80 -20.99 10.31
CA PRO A 42 2.80 -20.73 9.28
C PRO A 42 2.24 -20.91 7.88
N VAL A 43 2.74 -20.09 6.97
CA VAL A 43 2.33 -20.04 5.56
C VAL A 43 3.54 -19.93 4.68
N CYS A 44 3.65 -20.88 3.75
CA CYS A 44 4.68 -20.87 2.73
C CYS A 44 4.22 -19.98 1.59
N ALA A 45 4.98 -18.94 1.32
CA ALA A 45 4.66 -17.98 0.28
C ALA A 45 5.80 -17.87 -0.73
N LYS A 46 5.45 -17.50 -1.96
CA LYS A 46 6.39 -17.25 -3.05
C LYS A 46 6.26 -15.81 -3.54
N SER A 47 7.37 -15.19 -3.94
CA SER A 47 7.32 -13.84 -4.54
C SER A 47 6.49 -13.88 -5.81
N LYS A 48 5.60 -12.89 -5.96
CA LYS A 48 4.70 -12.77 -7.11
C LYS A 48 5.41 -12.18 -8.33
N ASN A 49 6.37 -11.28 -8.09
CA ASN A 49 6.99 -10.47 -9.13
C ASN A 49 8.40 -10.96 -9.53
N SER A 50 8.98 -11.92 -8.81
CA SER A 50 10.31 -12.43 -9.11
C SER A 50 10.29 -13.52 -10.18
N SER A 51 11.19 -13.42 -11.16
CA SER A 51 11.40 -14.47 -12.18
C SER A 51 12.07 -15.73 -11.60
N LYS A 52 12.65 -15.65 -10.40
CA LYS A 52 13.20 -16.78 -9.66
C LYS A 52 12.25 -17.14 -8.54
N GLU A 53 12.10 -18.43 -8.27
CA GLU A 53 11.28 -18.89 -7.14
C GLU A 53 11.94 -18.48 -5.82
N ARG A 54 11.49 -17.35 -5.26
CA ARG A 54 11.84 -16.93 -3.90
C ARG A 54 10.73 -17.37 -2.96
N LEU A 55 11.05 -18.33 -2.10
CA LEU A 55 10.17 -18.83 -1.05
C LEU A 55 10.48 -18.14 0.28
N LEU A 56 9.45 -17.85 1.05
CA LEU A 56 9.54 -17.32 2.40
C LEU A 56 8.41 -17.92 3.24
N THR A 57 8.73 -18.35 4.46
CA THR A 57 7.71 -18.74 5.42
C THR A 57 7.29 -17.51 6.20
N PHE A 58 5.99 -17.25 6.28
CA PHE A 58 5.41 -16.26 7.19
C PHE A 58 4.80 -16.98 8.39
N GLY A 59 4.97 -16.43 9.59
CA GLY A 59 4.50 -17.06 10.83
C GLY A 59 2.98 -17.07 10.97
N SER A 60 2.28 -16.18 10.25
CA SER A 60 0.83 -16.23 10.12
C SER A 60 0.36 -15.53 8.83
N PRO A 61 -0.89 -15.76 8.38
CA PRO A 61 -1.48 -15.01 7.27
C PRO A 61 -1.51 -13.50 7.52
N CYS A 62 -1.64 -13.08 8.79
CA CYS A 62 -1.57 -11.68 9.18
C CYS A 62 -0.20 -11.08 8.84
N VAL A 63 0.89 -11.77 9.19
CA VAL A 63 2.26 -11.29 8.95
C VAL A 63 2.52 -11.15 7.44
N MET A 64 2.06 -12.11 6.64
CA MET A 64 2.17 -12.03 5.17
C MET A 64 1.41 -10.83 4.62
N SER A 65 0.17 -10.61 5.09
CA SER A 65 -0.66 -9.47 4.66
C SER A 65 -0.02 -8.13 5.05
N ASN A 66 0.51 -8.03 6.27
CA ASN A 66 1.21 -6.85 6.74
C ASN A 66 2.49 -6.57 5.92
N TYR A 67 3.28 -7.61 5.64
CA TYR A 67 4.45 -7.50 4.77
C TYR A 67 4.06 -6.98 3.39
N ASN A 68 3.04 -7.57 2.75
CA ASN A 68 2.57 -7.16 1.43
C ASN A 68 2.04 -5.72 1.42
N CYS A 69 1.43 -5.26 2.52
CA CYS A 69 1.01 -3.88 2.67
C CYS A 69 2.21 -2.92 2.74
N GLN A 70 3.27 -3.30 3.46
CA GLN A 70 4.49 -2.50 3.59
C GLN A 70 5.37 -2.53 2.33
N HIS A 71 5.34 -3.64 1.59
CA HIS A 71 6.19 -3.93 0.43
C HIS A 71 5.32 -4.22 -0.81
N ALA A 72 4.54 -3.22 -1.23
CA ALA A 72 3.61 -3.35 -2.35
C ALA A 72 4.30 -3.63 -3.71
N ASP A 73 5.59 -3.35 -3.82
CA ASP A 73 6.45 -3.54 -4.99
C ASP A 73 6.99 -4.99 -5.14
N ASP A 74 7.18 -5.71 -4.02
CA ASP A 74 7.60 -7.12 -4.01
C ASP A 74 6.70 -7.98 -3.08
N PRO A 75 5.42 -8.17 -3.44
CA PRO A 75 4.48 -8.93 -2.64
C PRO A 75 4.71 -10.43 -2.78
N PHE A 76 4.33 -11.16 -1.74
CA PHE A 76 4.31 -12.61 -1.69
C PHE A 76 2.87 -13.13 -1.82
N GLU A 77 2.71 -14.26 -2.51
CA GLU A 77 1.45 -15.01 -2.57
C GLU A 77 1.59 -16.36 -1.88
N MET A 78 0.54 -16.80 -1.17
CA MET A 78 0.53 -18.09 -0.50
C MET A 78 0.66 -19.22 -1.52
N LYS A 79 1.65 -20.09 -1.34
CA LYS A 79 1.86 -21.32 -2.11
C LYS A 79 1.22 -22.51 -1.40
N SER A 80 1.39 -22.63 -0.08
CA SER A 80 0.80 -23.69 0.74
C SER A 80 0.64 -23.27 2.20
N LYS A 81 -0.25 -23.95 2.92
CA LYS A 81 -0.30 -23.88 4.39
C LYS A 81 0.91 -24.62 4.99
N GLY A 82 1.40 -24.15 6.13
CA GLY A 82 2.61 -24.67 6.76
C GLY A 82 3.88 -23.95 6.32
N GLU A 83 5.00 -24.30 6.95
CA GLU A 83 6.31 -23.75 6.58
C GLU A 83 6.75 -24.24 5.20
N CYS A 84 7.49 -23.41 4.47
CA CYS A 84 8.18 -23.87 3.27
C CYS A 84 9.30 -24.85 3.66
N GLY A 85 9.46 -25.94 2.91
CA GLY A 85 10.57 -26.87 3.10
C GLY A 85 11.93 -26.31 2.66
N GLY A 86 13.02 -27.00 3.01
CA GLY A 86 14.37 -26.70 2.48
C GLY A 86 15.15 -25.62 3.23
N GLY A 87 14.78 -25.29 4.47
CA GLY A 87 15.55 -24.36 5.32
C GLY A 87 15.43 -22.89 4.91
N VAL A 88 14.32 -22.51 4.28
CA VAL A 88 14.01 -21.11 3.99
C VAL A 88 13.81 -20.29 5.27
N SER A 89 13.99 -18.97 5.15
CA SER A 89 13.77 -18.07 6.28
C SER A 89 12.30 -18.02 6.71
N VAL A 90 12.10 -17.79 8.01
CA VAL A 90 10.79 -17.60 8.63
C VAL A 90 10.67 -16.15 9.09
N ARG A 91 9.55 -15.52 8.77
CA ARG A 91 9.23 -14.15 9.19
C ARG A 91 8.03 -14.15 10.12
N LEU A 92 8.24 -13.73 11.37
CA LEU A 92 7.23 -13.74 12.43
C LEU A 92 6.51 -12.40 12.61
N SER A 93 7.01 -11.30 12.00
CA SER A 93 6.46 -9.93 12.14
C SER A 93 6.67 -9.05 10.91
#